data_AF-A0A934E829-F1
#
_entry.id   AF-A0A934E829-F1
#
_cell.length_a   1.000
_cell.length_b   1.000
_cell.length_c   1.000
_cell.angle_alpha   90.00
_cell.angle_beta   90.00
_cell.angle_gamma   90.00
#
_symmetry.space_group_name_H-M   'P 1'
#
loop_
_entity.id
_entity.type
_entity.pdbx_description
1 polymer ?
#
loop_
_entity_poly.entity_id
_entity_poly.type
_entity_poly.pdbx_seq_one_letter_code
_entity_poly.pdbx_strand_id
1 'polypeptide(L)'
;MNSARRDTIIVHTSYYPGWRVYVDERSEEIDYTHGDIRFPVSGGIHSIVMSLESTSDQKIAHLISFFSLCVLVVLIIIRKRIEKANKLNSP
;
A
#
# COMPACT_ATOMS: atom_id res chain seq x y z
N MET A 1 17.35 17.02 37.31
CA MET A 1 16.56 16.06 36.49
C MET A 1 16.06 16.81 35.28
N ASN A 2 16.76 16.75 34.14
CA ASN A 2 16.32 17.40 32.90
C ASN A 2 15.27 16.50 32.24
N SER A 3 14.00 16.88 32.34
CA SER A 3 12.93 16.25 31.56
C SER A 3 13.22 16.48 30.08
N ALA A 4 13.53 15.41 29.33
CA ALA A 4 13.68 15.48 27.89
C ALA A 4 12.36 16.00 27.29
N ARG A 5 12.37 17.24 26.79
CA ARG A 5 11.22 17.86 26.12
C ARG A 5 10.95 17.05 24.85
N ARG A 6 9.76 16.46 24.76
CA ARG A 6 9.25 15.87 23.53
C ARG A 6 8.38 16.90 22.85
N ASP A 7 8.74 17.23 21.62
CA ASP A 7 7.94 18.10 20.77
C ASP A 7 7.16 17.24 19.78
N THR A 8 5.94 17.64 19.45
CA THR A 8 5.10 16.93 18.48
C THR A 8 5.27 17.57 17.12
N ILE A 9 5.65 16.77 16.13
CA ILE A 9 5.66 17.22 14.74
C ILE A 9 4.29 16.94 14.14
N ILE A 10 3.75 17.95 13.44
CA ILE A 10 2.47 17.87 12.75
C ILE A 10 2.76 18.03 11.26
N VAL A 11 2.32 17.06 10.47
CA VAL A 11 2.40 17.11 9.02
C VAL A 11 1.00 17.22 8.46
N HIS A 12 0.75 18.33 7.76
CA HIS A 12 -0.50 18.61 7.06
C HIS A 12 -0.55 17.89 5.70
N THR A 13 -0.58 16.57 5.74
CA THR A 13 -0.81 15.71 4.57
C THR A 13 -2.01 14.84 4.84
N SER A 14 -2.92 14.70 3.87
CA SER A 14 -4.10 13.85 4.04
C SER A 14 -3.68 12.41 4.32
N TYR A 15 -4.17 11.87 5.44
CA TYR A 15 -3.88 10.49 5.79
C TYR A 15 -4.42 9.51 4.74
N TYR A 16 -3.53 8.65 4.26
CA TYR A 16 -3.85 7.43 3.53
C TYR A 16 -3.24 6.24 4.28
N PRO A 17 -3.96 5.12 4.46
CA PRO A 17 -3.42 3.94 5.13
C PRO A 17 -2.11 3.47 4.46
N GLY A 18 -1.06 3.27 5.25
CA GLY A 18 0.26 2.84 4.75
C GLY A 18 1.39 3.87 4.92
N TRP A 19 1.10 5.08 5.40
CA TRP A 19 2.16 5.98 5.86
C TRP A 19 2.93 5.35 7.03
N ARG A 20 4.26 5.34 6.92
CA ARG A 20 5.18 5.06 8.02
C ARG A 20 6.14 6.22 8.22
N VAL A 21 6.42 6.51 9.48
CA VAL A 21 7.37 7.55 9.89
C VAL A 21 8.53 6.87 10.58
N TYR A 22 9.73 7.24 10.16
CA TYR A 22 10.98 6.81 10.75
C TYR A 22 11.70 8.03 11.31
N VAL A 23 12.01 7.99 12.60
CA VAL A 23 12.86 8.98 13.28
C VAL A 23 14.17 8.28 13.58
N ASP A 24 15.26 8.76 12.97
CA ASP A 24 16.59 8.15 13.07
C ASP A 24 16.57 6.63 12.79
N GLU A 25 15.96 6.27 11.66
CA GLU A 25 15.81 4.89 11.16
C GLU A 25 14.89 3.98 12.00
N ARG A 26 14.28 4.49 13.09
CA ARG A 26 13.34 3.74 13.93
C ARG A 26 11.91 4.09 13.58
N SER A 27 11.06 3.07 13.41
CA SER A 27 9.64 3.25 13.17
C SER A 27 8.97 3.85 14.40
N GLU A 28 8.33 5.00 14.22
CA GLU A 28 7.51 5.64 15.24
C GLU A 28 6.03 5.41 14.95
N GLU A 29 5.23 5.30 16.01
CA GLU A 29 3.78 5.21 15.90
C GLU A 29 3.21 6.59 15.53
N ILE A 30 2.26 6.59 14.61
CA ILE A 30 1.64 7.81 14.10
C ILE A 30 0.22 7.92 14.65
N ASP A 31 -0.10 9.07 15.21
CA ASP A 31 -1.47 9.48 15.54
C ASP A 31 -2.08 10.22 14.34
N TYR A 32 -3.26 9.75 13.92
CA TYR A 32 -4.03 10.30 12.80
C TYR A 32 -5.27 11.00 13.31
N THR A 33 -5.11 12.24 13.74
CA THR A 33 -6.19 13.05 14.30
C THR A 33 -6.54 14.18 13.33
N HIS A 34 -7.80 14.28 12.92
CA HIS A 34 -8.32 15.25 11.94
C HIS A 34 -7.61 15.25 10.56
N GLY A 35 -7.03 14.11 10.17
CA GLY A 35 -6.33 13.97 8.90
C GLY A 35 -4.89 14.48 8.91
N ASP A 36 -4.39 14.99 10.04
CA ASP A 36 -2.98 15.28 10.24
C ASP A 36 -2.22 14.02 10.69
N ILE A 37 -0.98 13.90 10.25
CA ILE A 37 -0.01 12.90 10.75
C ILE A 37 0.76 13.54 11.89
N ARG A 38 0.69 12.92 13.09
CA ARG A 38 1.34 13.42 14.31
C ARG A 38 2.23 12.36 14.91
N PHE A 39 3.45 12.73 15.29
CA PHE A 39 4.38 11.83 15.99
C PHE A 39 5.30 12.62 16.93
N PRO A 40 5.71 12.03 18.07
CA PRO A 40 6.61 12.67 19.02
C PRO A 40 8.05 12.61 18.52
N VAL A 41 8.82 13.68 18.74
CA VAL A 41 10.27 13.72 18.50
C VAL A 41 10.95 14.35 19.71
N SER A 42 12.07 13.78 20.15
CA SER A 42 12.87 14.38 21.21
C SER A 42 13.52 15.69 20.75
N GLY A 43 13.82 16.58 21.68
CA GLY A 43 14.62 17.77 21.36
C GLY A 43 16.01 17.38 20.84
N GLY A 44 16.39 17.89 19.67
CA GLY A 44 17.67 17.58 19.02
C GLY A 44 17.61 17.71 17.51
N ILE A 45 18.71 17.31 16.85
CA ILE A 45 18.75 17.15 15.39
C ILE A 45 18.39 15.71 15.09
N HIS A 46 17.34 15.52 14.30
CA HIS A 46 16.80 14.21 13.94
C HIS A 46 16.60 14.12 12.44
N SER A 47 16.80 12.92 11.88
CA SER A 47 16.46 12.61 10.49
C SER A 47 15.07 11.99 10.46
N ILE A 48 14.16 12.59 9.70
CA ILE A 48 12.77 12.14 9.60
C ILE A 48 12.53 11.68 8.17
N VAL A 49 12.18 10.40 8.03
CA VAL A 49 11.80 9.81 6.76
C VAL A 49 10.35 9.37 6.83
N MET A 50 9.57 9.81 5.85
CA MET A 50 8.18 9.43 5.73
C MET A 50 8.01 8.68 4.41
N SER A 51 7.56 7.44 4.48
CA SER A 51 7.38 6.59 3.31
C SER A 51 5.97 6.04 3.26
N LEU A 52 5.37 6.10 2.07
CA LEU A 52 4.13 5.41 1.79
C LEU A 52 4.43 3.97 1.40
N GLU A 53 4.12 3.04 2.28
CA GLU A 53 4.28 1.62 2.00
C GLU A 53 2.99 1.00 1.47
N SER A 54 3.15 -0.02 0.62
CA SER A 54 2.03 -0.83 0.16
C SER A 54 1.35 -1.52 1.33
N THR A 55 0.04 -1.31 1.49
CA THR A 55 -0.73 -1.97 2.54
C THR A 55 -0.95 -3.45 2.23
N SER A 56 -1.20 -4.26 3.26
CA SER A 56 -1.55 -5.67 3.10
C SER A 56 -2.76 -5.86 2.17
N ASP A 57 -3.74 -4.97 2.26
CA ASP A 57 -4.96 -5.00 1.44
C ASP A 57 -4.67 -4.75 -0.04
N GLN A 58 -3.77 -3.80 -0.35
CA GLN A 58 -3.34 -3.56 -1.73
C GLN A 58 -2.66 -4.81 -2.32
N LYS A 59 -1.81 -5.50 -1.55
CA LYS A 59 -1.15 -6.74 -2.00
C LYS A 59 -2.18 -7.83 -2.33
N ILE A 60 -3.21 -7.99 -1.49
CA ILE A 60 -4.29 -8.95 -1.72
C ILE A 60 -5.10 -8.57 -2.97
N ALA A 61 -5.43 -7.29 -3.14
CA ALA A 61 -6.16 -6.80 -4.31
C ALA A 61 -5.38 -7.02 -5.61
N HIS A 62 -4.07 -6.78 -5.60
CA HIS A 62 -3.21 -7.08 -6.75
C HIS A 62 -3.16 -8.57 -7.07
N LEU A 63 -3.10 -9.43 -6.05
CA LEU A 63 -3.12 -10.88 -6.25
C LEU A 63 -4.43 -11.35 -6.88
N ILE A 64 -5.57 -10.90 -6.36
CA ILE A 64 -6.90 -11.21 -6.91
C ILE A 64 -6.99 -10.73 -8.36
N SER A 65 -6.58 -9.49 -8.63
CA SER A 65 -6.61 -8.91 -9.99
C SER A 65 -5.78 -9.73 -10.98
N PHE A 66 -4.59 -10.17 -10.55
CA PHE A 66 -3.73 -11.03 -11.35
C PHE A 66 -4.38 -12.38 -11.64
N PHE A 67 -4.96 -13.04 -10.64
CA PHE A 67 -5.69 -14.30 -10.83
C PHE A 67 -6.90 -14.14 -11.76
N SER A 68 -7.69 -13.09 -11.59
CA SER A 68 -8.83 -12.80 -12.47
C SER A 68 -8.39 -12.62 -13.93
N LEU A 69 -7.27 -11.92 -14.15
CA LEU A 69 -6.72 -11.75 -15.49
C LEU A 69 -6.27 -13.09 -16.10
N CYS A 70 -5.57 -13.92 -15.33
CA CYS A 70 -5.17 -15.25 -15.76
C CYS A 70 -6.37 -16.12 -16.16
N VAL A 71 -7.42 -16.14 -15.33
CA VAL A 71 -8.68 -16.86 -15.63
C VAL A 71 -9.30 -16.35 -16.93
N LEU A 72 -9.38 -15.03 -17.11
CA LEU A 72 -9.93 -14.43 -18.31
C LEU A 72 -9.16 -14.84 -19.57
N VAL A 73 -7.83 -14.81 -19.53
CA VAL A 73 -6.96 -15.24 -20.63
C VAL A 73 -7.19 -16.70 -20.96
N VAL A 74 -7.26 -17.57 -19.95
CA VAL A 74 -7.54 -19.01 -20.15
C VAL A 74 -8.90 -19.22 -20.81
N LEU A 75 -9.94 -18.54 -20.35
CA LEU A 75 -11.29 -18.62 -20.94
C LEU A 75 -11.30 -18.17 -22.40
N ILE A 76 -10.59 -17.10 -22.74
CA ILE A 76 -10.47 -16.62 -24.13
C ILE A 76 -9.77 -17.67 -25.01
N ILE A 77 -8.69 -18.29 -24.52
CA ILE A 77 -7.97 -19.34 -25.26
C ILE A 77 -8.87 -20.56 -25.48
N ILE A 78 -9.57 -21.01 -24.45
CA ILE A 78 -10.50 -22.15 -24.54
C ILE A 78 -11.60 -21.85 -25.56
N ARG A 79 -12.23 -20.68 -25.47
CA ARG A 79 -13.28 -20.26 -26.40
C ARG A 79 -12.80 -20.26 -27.85
N LYS A 80 -11.62 -19.68 -28.13
CA LYS A 80 -11.03 -19.69 -29.48
C LYS A 80 -10.76 -21.10 -30.00
N ARG A 81 -10.34 -22.02 -29.14
CA ARG A 81 -10.11 -23.44 -29.52
C ARG A 81 -11.43 -24.14 -29.87
N ILE A 82 -12.49 -23.91 -29.09
CA ILE A 82 -13.82 -24.47 -29.35
C ILE A 82 -14.38 -23.93 -30.67
N GLU A 83 -14.31 -22.63 -30.92
CA GLU A 83 -14.77 -22.02 -32.18
C GLU A 83 -14.03 -22.59 -33.40
N LYS A 84 -12.72 -22.82 -33.28
CA LYS A 84 -11.92 -23.46 -34.34
C LYS A 84 -12.34 -24.90 -34.60
N ALA A 85 -12.58 -25.69 -33.54
CA ALA A 85 -13.02 -27.08 -33.66
C ALA A 85 -14.40 -27.19 -34.32
N ASN A 86 -15.34 -26.32 -33.95
CA ASN A 86 -16.68 -26.29 -34.53
C ASN A 86 -16.66 -25.97 -36.04
N LYS A 87 -15.78 -25.05 -36.48
CA LYS A 87 -15.60 -24.75 -37.91
C LYS A 87 -15.05 -25.93 -38.71
N LEU A 88 -14.20 -26.77 -38.11
CA LEU A 88 -13.62 -27.94 -38.79
C LEU A 88 -14.64 -29.07 -39.02
N ASN A 89 -15.69 -29.14 -38.19
CA ASN A 89 -16.73 -30.17 -38.23
C ASN A 89 -18.00 -29.71 -38.98
N SER A 90 -17.98 -28.54 -39.61
CA SER A 90 -19.08 -28.04 -40.44
C SER A 90 -18.96 -28.66 -41.84
N PRO A 91 -20.00 -29.37 -42.36
CA PRO A 91 -19.96 -30.05 -43.65
C PRO A 91 -19.88 -29.09 -44.85
#